data_AF-A0A4Y9FJI9-F1
#
_entry.id   AF-A0A4Y9FJI9-F1
#
_cell.length_a   1.000
_cell.length_b   1.000
_cell.length_c   1.000
_cell.angle_alpha   90.00
_cell.angle_beta   90.00
_cell.angle_gamma   90.00
#
_symmetry.space_group_name_H-M   'P 1'
#
loop_
_entity.id
_entity.type
_entity.pdbx_description
1 polymer ?
#
loop_
_entity_poly.entity_id
_entity_poly.type
_entity_poly.pdbx_seq_one_letter_code
_entity_poly.pdbx_strand_id
1 'polypeptide(L)' 'MSLLETAKRHGLDAEKYITYLLEHLPNEETLAKKEVLEAYLPWAEPIQNNCK' A
#
# COMPACT_ATOMS: atom_id res chain seq x y z
N MET A 1 -8.46 13.05 4.53
CA MET A 1 -8.60 11.59 4.50
C MET A 1 -7.21 11.01 4.48
N SER A 2 -6.91 10.16 5.45
CA SER A 2 -5.62 9.47 5.52
C SER A 2 -5.58 8.29 4.54
N LEU A 3 -4.37 7.89 4.12
CA LEU A 3 -4.15 6.76 3.23
C LEU A 3 -4.82 5.47 3.73
N LEU A 4 -4.74 5.24 5.05
CA LEU A 4 -5.35 4.10 5.72
C LEU A 4 -6.89 4.12 5.70
N GLU A 5 -7.49 5.30 5.81
CA GLU A 5 -8.95 5.46 5.69
C GLU A 5 -9.41 5.17 4.27
N THR A 6 -8.63 5.60 3.27
CA THR A 6 -8.88 5.27 1.86
C THR A 6 -8.76 3.77 1.62
N ALA A 7 -7.74 3.10 2.17
CA ALA A 7 -7.57 1.65 2.10
C ALA A 7 -8.79 0.90 2.66
N LYS A 8 -9.25 1.27 3.85
CA LYS A 8 -10.47 0.70 4.46
C LYS A 8 -11.71 0.88 3.58
N ARG A 9 -11.90 2.05 2.98
CA ARG A 9 -13.04 2.30 2.07
C ARG A 9 -12.99 1.44 0.81
N HIS A 10 -11.80 1.05 0.38
CA HIS A 10 -11.59 0.14 -0.73
C HIS A 10 -11.72 -1.35 -0.32
N GLY A 11 -12.11 -1.64 0.92
CA GLY A 11 -12.27 -3.00 1.42
C GLY A 11 -10.95 -3.70 1.73
N LEU A 12 -9.86 -2.94 1.91
CA LEU A 12 -8.58 -3.50 2.36
C LEU A 12 -8.53 -3.61 3.87
N ASP A 13 -7.85 -4.64 4.33
CA ASP A 13 -7.48 -4.80 5.72
C ASP A 13 -6.37 -3.81 6.07
N ALA A 14 -6.71 -2.86 6.94
CA ALA A 14 -5.83 -1.75 7.29
C ALA A 14 -4.53 -2.22 7.95
N GLU A 15 -4.61 -3.29 8.75
CA GLU A 15 -3.47 -3.80 9.51
C GLU A 15 -2.51 -4.54 8.57
N LYS A 16 -3.04 -5.38 7.66
CA LYS A 16 -2.23 -6.00 6.60
C LYS A 16 -1.58 -4.97 5.69
N TYR A 17 -2.34 -3.95 5.28
CA TYR A 17 -1.84 -2.91 4.39
C TYR A 17 -0.69 -2.12 5.03
N ILE A 18 -0.83 -1.71 6.29
CA ILE A 18 0.23 -0.96 6.98
C ILE A 18 1.46 -1.83 7.25
N THR A 19 1.26 -3.11 7.55
CA THR A 19 2.35 -4.08 7.72
C THR A 19 3.12 -4.26 6.41
N TYR A 20 2.39 -4.45 5.30
CA TYR A 20 2.98 -4.58 3.96
C TYR A 20 3.80 -3.35 3.59
N LEU A 21 3.26 -2.15 3.84
CA LEU A 21 4.00 -0.91 3.65
C LEU A 21 5.27 -0.88 4.50
N LEU A 22 5.19 -1.21 5.78
CA LEU A 22 6.34 -1.16 6.68
C LEU A 22 7.41 -2.22 6.38
N GLU A 23 7.06 -3.37 5.81
CA GLU A 23 8.03 -4.39 5.38
C GLU A 23 8.69 -4.04 4.04
N HIS A 24 7.90 -3.53 3.09
CA HIS A 24 8.38 -3.31 1.73
C HIS A 24 8.97 -1.91 1.49
N LEU A 25 8.39 -0.86 2.08
CA LEU A 25 8.89 0.51 1.90
C LEU A 25 10.37 0.68 2.28
N PRO A 26 10.83 0.31 3.50
CA PRO A 26 12.23 0.55 3.87
C PRO A 26 13.24 -0.25 3.06
N ASN A 27 12.81 -1.35 2.43
CA ASN A 27 13.66 -2.18 1.57
C ASN A 27 13.70 -1.70 0.12
N GLU A 28 12.85 -0.74 -0.26
CA GLU A 28 12.69 -0.33 -1.64
C GLU A 28 13.60 0.88 -1.96
N GLU A 29 14.79 0.60 -2.51
CA GLU A 29 15.79 1.61 -2.89
C GLU A 29 15.27 2.67 -3.88
N THR A 30 14.19 2.33 -4.60
CA THR A 30 13.60 3.16 -5.66
C THR A 30 12.30 3.85 -5.26
N LEU A 31 11.98 3.94 -3.97
CA LEU A 31 10.79 4.65 -3.47
C LEU A 31 10.67 6.10 -3.94
N ALA A 32 11.78 6.76 -4.26
CA ALA A 32 11.78 8.10 -4.84
C ALA A 32 11.14 8.15 -6.24
N LYS A 33 10.98 7.01 -6.92
CA LYS A 33 10.30 6.91 -8.21
C LYS A 33 8.80 6.86 -8.00
N LYS A 34 8.10 7.78 -8.66
CA LYS A 34 6.65 7.89 -8.59
C LYS A 34 5.95 6.58 -8.98
N GLU A 35 6.44 5.89 -10.01
CA GLU A 35 5.90 4.62 -10.50
C GLU A 35 5.90 3.51 -9.44
N VAL A 36 6.95 3.47 -8.61
CA VAL A 36 7.09 2.50 -7.52
C VAL A 36 6.10 2.84 -6.42
N LEU A 37 6.03 4.13 -6.07
CA LEU A 37 5.12 4.63 -5.04
C LEU A 37 3.65 4.39 -5.43
N GLU A 38 3.32 4.46 -6.72
CA GLU A 38 1.99 4.14 -7.25
C GLU A 38 1.60 2.65 -7.07
N ALA A 39 2.57 1.73 -7.10
CA ALA A 39 2.33 0.31 -6.85
C ALA A 39 1.98 -0.02 -5.39
N TYR A 40 2.34 0.87 -4.45
CA TYR A 40 2.03 0.75 -3.02
C TYR A 40 0.72 1.42 -2.61
N LEU A 41 0.00 2.05 -3.54
CA LEU A 41 -1.26 2.72 -3.24
C LEU A 41 -2.37 1.70 -2.98
N PRO A 42 -3.38 2.06 -2.17
CA PRO A 42 -4.43 1.14 -1.75
C PRO A 42 -5.35 0.68 -2.90
N TRP A 43 -5.28 1.31 -4.08
CA TRP A 43 -6.01 0.87 -5.28
C TRP A 43 -5.13 0.07 -6.25
N ALA A 44 -3.85 -0.15 -5.94
CA ALA A 44 -2.98 -0.96 -6.77
C ALA A 44 -3.42 -2.43 -6.74
N GLU A 45 -3.46 -3.09 -7.90
CA GLU A 45 -3.76 -4.51 -8.04
C GLU A 45 -3.00 -5.43 -7.06
N PRO A 46 -1.66 -5.31 -6.89
CA PRO A 46 -0.94 -6.18 -5.95
C PRO A 46 -1.42 -6.01 -4.51
N ILE A 47 -1.69 -4.78 -4.09
CA ILE A 47 -2.21 -4.48 -2.74
C ILE A 47 -3.63 -5.01 -2.57
N GLN A 48 -4.48 -4.83 -3.59
CA GLN A 48 -5.85 -5.35 -3.61
C GLN A 48 -5.92 -6.86 -3.54
N ASN A 49 -4.93 -7.56 -4.08
CA ASN A 49 -4.89 -9.01 -4.05
C ASN A 49 -4.29 -9.56 -2.74
N ASN A 50 -3.33 -8.83 -2.14
CA ASN A 50 -2.58 -9.31 -0.98
C ASN A 50 -3.17 -8.83 0.38
N CYS A 51 -3.82 -7.67 0.39
CA CYS A 51 -4.31 -7.01 1.60
C CYS A 51 -5.84 -6.96 1.71
N LYS A 52 -6.58 -7.80 0.96
CA LYS A 52 -8.02 -8.03 1.17
C LYS A 52 -8.32 -8.96 2.35
#